data_AF-A0A1F7X348-F1
#
_entry.id   AF-A0A1F7X348-F1
#
_cell.length_a   1.000
_cell.length_b   1.000
_cell.length_c   1.000
_cell.angle_alpha   90.00
_cell.angle_beta   90.00
_cell.angle_gamma   90.00
#
_symmetry.space_group_name_H-M   'P 1'
#
loop_
_entity.id
_entity.type
_entity.pdbx_description
1 polymer ?
#
loop_
_entity_poly.entity_id
_entity_poly.type
_entity_poly.pdbx_seq_one_letter_code
_entity_poly.pdbx_strand_id
1 'polypeptide(L)'
;MRLKVIVKTSSVILFFFILFIFSEVIYTLNNPERIQYCQYFLIKYHISRTIRYAEKGHVEKSINNLFQAAKIAIKLSESQQSENFYPTYNKPKMGIPNVNNLHKDLADYLSGIEKPKLEKPYPFVYMAKIFYYLALIAYKNQEYALVERFLQTSVLLASNYATSHVELANFYQRMGEIDKSKSAYEFCFEFEYPKDYCKYYFNLNFETNTTPEVGFLENDVAIHYIQAEN
;
A
#
# COMPACT_ATOMS: atom_id res chain seq x y z
N MET A 1 -54.59 14.26 23.97
CA MET A 1 -54.12 13.00 24.62
C MET A 1 -53.32 12.10 23.66
N ARG A 2 -53.79 11.85 22.43
CA ARG A 2 -53.11 10.97 21.44
C ARG A 2 -51.69 11.39 21.04
N LEU A 3 -51.41 12.69 20.87
CA LEU A 3 -50.09 13.17 20.44
C LEU A 3 -48.97 12.89 21.48
N LYS A 4 -49.26 13.08 22.78
CA LYS A 4 -48.30 12.79 23.86
C LYS A 4 -47.98 11.29 23.97
N VAL A 5 -48.96 10.44 23.67
CA VAL A 5 -48.77 8.97 23.64
C VAL A 5 -47.89 8.59 22.45
N ILE A 6 -48.16 9.14 21.26
CA ILE A 6 -47.38 8.88 20.05
C ILE A 6 -45.92 9.34 20.21
N VAL A 7 -45.68 10.55 20.72
CA VAL A 7 -44.31 11.04 20.96
C VAL A 7 -43.56 10.16 21.97
N LYS A 8 -44.25 9.71 23.04
CA LYS A 8 -43.65 8.82 24.04
C LYS A 8 -43.32 7.45 23.45
N THR A 9 -44.21 6.85 22.66
CA THR A 9 -43.94 5.56 22.01
C THR A 9 -42.84 5.67 20.95
N SER A 10 -42.84 6.71 20.13
CA SER A 10 -41.75 6.98 19.18
C SER A 10 -40.40 7.16 19.87
N SER A 11 -40.37 7.85 21.03
CA SER A 11 -39.14 8.03 21.80
C SER A 11 -38.60 6.72 22.39
N VAL A 12 -39.49 5.82 22.84
CA VAL A 12 -39.11 4.50 23.34
C VAL A 12 -38.57 3.61 22.22
N ILE A 13 -39.21 3.62 21.04
CA ILE A 13 -38.74 2.87 19.87
C ILE A 13 -37.35 3.35 19.44
N LEU A 14 -37.14 4.68 19.37
CA LEU A 14 -35.84 5.26 19.04
C LEU A 14 -34.76 4.86 20.06
N PHE A 15 -35.10 4.84 21.35
CA PHE A 15 -34.18 4.41 22.39
C PHE A 15 -33.73 2.94 22.22
N PHE A 16 -34.66 2.02 21.96
CA PHE A 16 -34.31 0.63 21.68
C PHE A 16 -33.52 0.44 20.39
N PHE A 17 -33.82 1.23 19.36
CA PHE A 17 -33.06 1.21 18.11
C PHE A 17 -31.60 1.67 18.32
N ILE A 18 -31.40 2.72 19.12
CA ILE A 18 -30.07 3.19 19.52
C ILE A 18 -29.33 2.10 20.32
N LEU A 19 -29.98 1.45 21.30
CA LEU A 19 -29.39 0.35 22.06
C LEU A 19 -28.98 -0.82 21.16
N PHE A 20 -29.81 -1.17 20.18
CA PHE A 20 -29.50 -2.21 19.19
C PHE A 20 -28.27 -1.85 18.36
N ILE A 21 -28.16 -0.60 17.87
CA ILE A 21 -26.96 -0.12 17.17
C ILE A 21 -25.74 -0.22 18.09
N PHE A 22 -25.85 0.20 19.35
CA PHE A 22 -24.74 0.09 20.30
C PHE A 22 -24.33 -1.37 20.57
N SER A 23 -25.28 -2.30 20.69
CA SER A 23 -24.94 -3.71 20.87
C SER A 23 -24.25 -4.29 19.64
N GLU A 24 -24.69 -3.94 18.43
CA GLU A 24 -24.03 -4.36 17.18
C GLU A 24 -22.63 -3.77 17.04
N VAL A 25 -22.43 -2.51 17.46
CA VAL A 25 -21.11 -1.87 17.50
C VAL A 25 -20.19 -2.58 18.49
N ILE A 26 -20.65 -2.83 19.72
CA ILE A 26 -19.86 -3.54 20.74
C ILE A 26 -19.54 -4.97 20.27
N TYR A 27 -20.52 -5.68 19.72
CA TYR A 27 -20.34 -7.02 19.18
C TYR A 27 -19.31 -7.03 18.04
N THR A 28 -19.40 -6.06 17.12
CA THR A 28 -18.44 -5.90 16.02
C THR A 28 -17.03 -5.57 16.52
N LEU A 29 -16.90 -4.68 17.51
CA LEU A 29 -15.61 -4.31 18.11
C LEU A 29 -14.97 -5.45 18.91
N ASN A 30 -15.75 -6.44 19.35
CA ASN A 30 -15.27 -7.62 20.05
C ASN A 30 -15.05 -8.83 19.14
N ASN A 31 -15.36 -8.73 17.83
CA ASN A 31 -15.21 -9.83 16.87
C ASN A 31 -14.12 -9.51 15.83
N PRO A 32 -12.94 -10.15 15.91
CA PRO A 32 -11.79 -9.88 15.03
C PRO A 32 -12.10 -9.98 13.53
N GLU A 33 -12.94 -10.93 13.12
CA GLU A 33 -13.29 -11.11 11.70
C GLU A 33 -14.12 -9.92 11.17
N ARG A 34 -15.01 -9.36 12.00
CA ARG A 34 -15.78 -8.18 11.61
C ARG A 34 -14.96 -6.90 11.63
N ILE A 35 -14.01 -6.78 12.56
CA ILE A 35 -13.01 -5.69 12.53
C ILE A 35 -12.25 -5.72 11.21
N GLN A 36 -11.83 -6.91 10.75
CA GLN A 36 -11.16 -7.08 9.47
C GLN A 36 -12.03 -6.60 8.30
N TYR A 37 -13.32 -6.97 8.30
CA TYR A 37 -14.29 -6.52 7.29
C TYR A 37 -14.44 -4.98 7.27
N CYS A 38 -14.53 -4.34 8.44
CA CYS A 38 -14.58 -2.89 8.55
C CYS A 38 -13.30 -2.24 7.99
N GLN A 39 -12.13 -2.81 8.25
CA GLN A 39 -10.87 -2.30 7.72
C GLN A 39 -10.78 -2.45 6.20
N TYR A 40 -11.26 -3.57 5.62
CA TYR A 40 -11.40 -3.70 4.16
C TYR A 40 -12.34 -2.66 3.57
N PHE A 41 -13.45 -2.35 4.25
CA PHE A 41 -14.36 -1.28 3.83
C PHE A 41 -13.67 0.09 3.85
N LEU A 42 -12.87 0.38 4.88
CA LEU A 42 -12.11 1.63 4.96
C LEU A 42 -11.05 1.74 3.86
N ILE A 43 -10.38 0.64 3.50
CA ILE A 43 -9.45 0.59 2.36
C ILE A 43 -10.20 0.96 1.06
N LYS A 44 -11.36 0.34 0.80
CA LYS A 44 -12.21 0.68 -0.37
C LYS A 44 -12.58 2.16 -0.40
N TYR A 45 -12.97 2.69 0.75
CA TYR A 45 -13.35 4.09 0.89
C TYR A 45 -12.19 5.03 0.52
N HIS A 46 -10.99 4.75 1.04
CA HIS A 46 -9.81 5.55 0.76
C HIS A 46 -9.37 5.45 -0.72
N ILE A 47 -9.34 4.26 -1.31
CA ILE A 47 -9.05 4.09 -2.76
C ILE A 47 -10.07 4.84 -3.61
N SER A 48 -11.35 4.78 -3.26
CA SER A 48 -12.41 5.54 -3.95
C SER A 48 -12.25 7.05 -3.80
N ARG A 49 -11.64 7.54 -2.72
CA ARG A 49 -11.29 8.96 -2.55
C ARG A 49 -10.04 9.34 -3.33
N THR A 50 -9.05 8.45 -3.39
CA THR A 50 -7.85 8.60 -4.23
C THR A 50 -8.27 8.90 -5.67
N ILE A 51 -9.07 8.01 -6.28
CA ILE A 51 -9.56 8.16 -7.66
C ILE A 51 -10.31 9.48 -7.82
N ARG A 52 -11.28 9.79 -6.94
CA ARG A 52 -12.08 11.03 -7.03
C ARG A 52 -11.26 12.32 -6.87
N TYR A 53 -10.21 12.29 -6.06
CA TYR A 53 -9.32 13.45 -5.92
C TYR A 53 -8.39 13.57 -7.13
N ALA A 54 -7.91 12.44 -7.66
CA ALA A 54 -7.12 12.39 -8.87
C ALA A 54 -7.88 12.95 -10.09
N GLU A 55 -9.14 12.52 -10.31
CA GLU A 55 -10.04 13.03 -11.36
C GLU A 55 -10.23 14.57 -11.29
N LYS A 56 -10.13 15.15 -10.09
CA LYS A 56 -10.24 16.60 -9.85
C LYS A 56 -8.90 17.33 -9.91
N GLY A 57 -7.80 16.65 -10.22
CA GLY A 57 -6.44 17.20 -10.21
C GLY A 57 -5.89 17.51 -8.82
N HIS A 58 -6.53 17.03 -7.74
CA HIS A 58 -6.05 17.21 -6.37
C HIS A 58 -5.00 16.16 -6.01
N VAL A 59 -3.81 16.27 -6.61
CA VAL A 59 -2.72 15.27 -6.53
C VAL A 59 -2.37 14.89 -5.09
N GLU A 60 -2.10 15.87 -4.23
CA GLU A 60 -1.70 15.63 -2.84
C GLU A 60 -2.79 14.92 -2.03
N LYS A 61 -4.04 15.36 -2.16
CA LYS A 61 -5.18 14.73 -1.48
C LYS A 61 -5.39 13.29 -1.96
N SER A 62 -5.18 13.05 -3.25
CA SER A 62 -5.25 11.72 -3.85
C SER A 62 -4.21 10.79 -3.21
N ILE A 63 -2.94 11.17 -3.27
CA ILE A 63 -1.84 10.36 -2.72
C ILE A 63 -1.97 10.18 -1.20
N ASN A 64 -2.38 11.23 -0.47
CA ASN A 64 -2.62 11.12 0.97
C ASN A 64 -3.69 10.08 1.30
N ASN A 65 -4.78 10.01 0.52
CA ASN A 65 -5.79 8.96 0.72
C ASN A 65 -5.25 7.57 0.39
N LEU A 66 -4.40 7.44 -0.65
CA LEU A 66 -3.78 6.17 -0.98
C LEU A 66 -2.86 5.67 0.15
N PHE A 67 -2.05 6.55 0.75
CA PHE A 67 -1.23 6.20 1.92
C PHE A 67 -2.08 5.81 3.13
N GLN A 68 -3.26 6.41 3.34
CA GLN A 68 -4.17 5.96 4.41
C GLN A 68 -4.71 4.55 4.13
N ALA A 69 -5.06 4.24 2.88
CA ALA A 69 -5.42 2.88 2.49
C ALA A 69 -4.28 1.91 2.77
N ALA A 70 -3.05 2.24 2.35
CA ALA A 70 -1.85 1.43 2.58
C ALA A 70 -1.60 1.18 4.06
N LYS A 71 -1.68 2.23 4.89
CA LYS A 71 -1.48 2.12 6.34
C LYS A 71 -2.46 1.15 6.99
N ILE A 72 -3.74 1.22 6.62
CA ILE A 72 -4.76 0.29 7.12
C ILE A 72 -4.47 -1.13 6.63
N ALA A 73 -4.04 -1.27 5.38
CA ALA A 73 -3.71 -2.56 4.77
C ALA A 73 -2.49 -3.21 5.42
N ILE A 74 -1.44 -2.44 5.68
CA ILE A 74 -0.25 -2.92 6.36
C ILE A 74 -0.62 -3.37 7.78
N LYS A 75 -1.42 -2.57 8.51
CA LYS A 75 -1.94 -2.98 9.83
C LYS A 75 -2.81 -4.25 9.78
N LEU A 76 -3.53 -4.46 8.69
CA LEU A 76 -4.26 -5.71 8.46
C LEU A 76 -3.32 -6.88 8.18
N SER A 77 -2.23 -6.67 7.45
CA SER A 77 -1.19 -7.66 7.23
C SER A 77 -0.28 -7.88 8.45
N GLU A 78 -0.25 -6.93 9.39
CA GLU A 78 0.46 -7.03 10.69
C GLU A 78 -0.14 -8.12 11.60
N SER A 79 -1.23 -8.78 11.21
CA SER A 79 -1.51 -10.13 11.70
C SER A 79 -0.59 -11.13 10.99
N GLN A 80 0.63 -11.26 11.55
CA GLN A 80 1.70 -12.24 11.26
C GLN A 80 2.57 -11.94 10.01
N GLN A 81 3.87 -11.65 10.25
CA GLN A 81 5.04 -11.91 9.38
C GLN A 81 5.83 -10.78 8.68
N SER A 82 5.52 -9.47 8.71
CA SER A 82 6.39 -8.50 7.96
C SER A 82 7.11 -7.42 8.79
N GLU A 83 6.66 -7.10 10.00
CA GLU A 83 7.19 -5.92 10.71
C GLU A 83 8.58 -6.11 11.37
N ASN A 84 8.99 -7.37 11.61
CA ASN A 84 10.20 -7.71 12.36
C ASN A 84 11.46 -7.90 11.49
N PHE A 85 11.38 -7.75 10.17
CA PHE A 85 12.47 -8.20 9.31
C PHE A 85 13.38 -7.09 8.74
N TYR A 86 12.91 -5.85 8.64
CA TYR A 86 13.80 -4.76 8.25
C TYR A 86 14.64 -4.31 9.46
N PRO A 87 15.98 -4.19 9.31
CA PRO A 87 16.79 -3.58 10.36
C PRO A 87 16.25 -2.21 10.71
N THR A 88 16.23 -1.87 12.01
CA THR A 88 15.57 -0.67 12.55
C THR A 88 16.01 0.64 11.88
N TYR A 89 17.25 0.68 11.37
CA TYR A 89 17.83 1.84 10.68
C TYR A 89 17.41 1.99 9.20
N ASN A 90 16.90 0.91 8.59
CA ASN A 90 16.42 0.85 7.21
C ASN A 90 14.92 0.55 7.11
N LYS A 91 14.16 0.74 8.20
CA LYS A 91 12.71 0.49 8.22
C LYS A 91 12.03 1.38 7.16
N PRO A 92 11.30 0.78 6.20
CA PRO A 92 10.59 1.55 5.18
C PRO A 92 9.63 2.57 5.80
N LYS A 93 9.58 3.77 5.25
CA LYS A 93 8.74 4.87 5.74
C LYS A 93 7.57 5.11 4.80
N MET A 94 6.40 5.38 5.36
CA MET A 94 5.20 5.76 4.61
C MET A 94 4.96 7.28 4.61
N GLY A 95 4.09 7.71 3.71
CA GLY A 95 3.60 9.09 3.61
C GLY A 95 4.37 9.93 2.59
N ILE A 96 3.73 11.00 2.14
CA ILE A 96 4.33 11.96 1.20
C ILE A 96 5.57 12.57 1.87
N PRO A 97 6.76 12.49 1.25
CA PRO A 97 7.95 13.20 1.72
C PRO A 97 7.73 14.71 1.60
N ASN A 98 8.56 15.54 2.24
CA ASN A 98 8.44 16.98 2.06
C ASN A 98 8.87 17.38 0.63
N VAL A 99 7.91 17.54 -0.27
CA VAL A 99 8.12 17.91 -1.68
C VAL A 99 7.25 19.11 -2.03
N ASN A 100 7.84 20.05 -2.77
CA ASN A 100 7.22 21.36 -3.02
C ASN A 100 6.01 21.30 -3.96
N ASN A 101 6.05 20.42 -4.96
CA ASN A 101 4.97 20.22 -5.92
C ASN A 101 4.96 18.76 -6.38
N LEU A 102 3.77 18.19 -6.47
CA LEU A 102 3.57 16.84 -7.02
C LEU A 102 3.17 16.96 -8.49
N HIS A 103 3.78 16.16 -9.35
CA HIS A 103 3.48 16.17 -10.77
C HIS A 103 2.07 15.63 -11.07
N LYS A 104 1.42 16.21 -12.09
CA LYS A 104 0.05 15.86 -12.48
C LYS A 104 -0.05 14.41 -12.95
N ASP A 105 0.99 13.87 -13.57
CA ASP A 105 1.01 12.50 -14.09
C ASP A 105 0.72 11.44 -13.02
N LEU A 106 1.05 11.73 -11.76
CA LEU A 106 0.69 10.88 -10.61
C LEU A 106 -0.83 10.82 -10.45
N ALA A 107 -1.53 11.95 -10.58
CA ALA A 107 -2.99 11.99 -10.57
C ALA A 107 -3.59 11.40 -11.85
N ASP A 108 -3.00 11.62 -13.02
CA ASP A 108 -3.52 11.04 -14.26
C ASP A 108 -3.50 9.51 -14.19
N TYR A 109 -2.42 8.90 -13.69
CA TYR A 109 -2.37 7.48 -13.39
C TYR A 109 -3.42 7.06 -12.33
N LEU A 110 -3.50 7.77 -11.20
CA LEU A 110 -4.42 7.43 -10.11
C LEU A 110 -5.90 7.59 -10.48
N SER A 111 -6.24 8.41 -11.47
CA SER A 111 -7.60 8.54 -11.97
C SER A 111 -8.02 7.33 -12.82
N GLY A 112 -7.05 6.67 -13.46
CA GLY A 112 -7.27 5.52 -14.35
C GLY A 112 -7.17 4.16 -13.67
N ILE A 113 -6.81 4.08 -12.38
CA ILE A 113 -6.74 2.78 -11.69
C ILE A 113 -8.13 2.14 -11.57
N GLU A 114 -8.21 0.85 -11.82
CA GLU A 114 -9.47 0.12 -11.71
C GLU A 114 -9.96 0.10 -10.26
N LYS A 115 -11.26 0.31 -10.03
CA LYS A 115 -11.82 0.13 -8.68
C LYS A 115 -11.68 -1.34 -8.27
N PRO A 116 -11.11 -1.65 -7.10
CA PRO A 116 -10.79 -3.02 -6.74
C PRO A 116 -12.08 -3.85 -6.57
N LYS A 117 -12.23 -4.91 -7.37
CA LYS A 117 -13.29 -5.92 -7.24
C LYS A 117 -12.90 -6.86 -6.09
N LEU A 118 -13.16 -6.43 -4.86
CA LEU A 118 -12.73 -7.15 -3.66
C LEU A 118 -13.67 -8.30 -3.32
N GLU A 119 -13.50 -9.40 -4.03
CA GLU A 119 -13.63 -10.74 -3.48
C GLU A 119 -12.23 -11.15 -3.00
N LYS A 120 -12.12 -11.82 -1.83
CA LYS A 120 -10.83 -12.09 -1.14
C LYS A 120 -9.78 -12.73 -2.08
N PRO A 121 -8.44 -12.58 -1.85
CA PRO A 121 -7.71 -11.81 -0.85
C PRO A 121 -6.60 -10.90 -1.47
N TYR A 122 -6.93 -9.90 -2.31
CA TYR A 122 -5.87 -9.17 -3.05
C TYR A 122 -5.68 -7.66 -2.85
N PRO A 123 -6.21 -6.97 -1.80
CA PRO A 123 -5.99 -5.52 -1.70
C PRO A 123 -4.51 -5.15 -1.52
N PHE A 124 -3.70 -5.98 -0.86
CA PHE A 124 -2.31 -5.66 -0.55
C PHE A 124 -1.42 -5.69 -1.80
N VAL A 125 -1.49 -6.78 -2.56
CA VAL A 125 -0.79 -7.00 -3.83
C VAL A 125 -1.19 -5.93 -4.85
N TYR A 126 -2.50 -5.70 -4.99
CA TYR A 126 -3.03 -4.63 -5.83
C TYR A 126 -2.49 -3.25 -5.45
N MET A 127 -2.49 -2.90 -4.16
CA MET A 127 -1.93 -1.61 -3.71
C MET A 127 -0.41 -1.53 -3.90
N ALA A 128 0.33 -2.61 -3.63
CA ALA A 128 1.77 -2.64 -3.86
C ALA A 128 2.08 -2.34 -5.33
N LYS A 129 1.33 -2.94 -6.27
CA LYS A 129 1.42 -2.65 -7.71
C LYS A 129 1.19 -1.16 -8.01
N ILE A 130 0.17 -0.54 -7.43
CA ILE A 130 -0.07 0.91 -7.59
C ILE A 130 1.14 1.72 -7.13
N PHE A 131 1.68 1.42 -5.94
CA PHE A 131 2.84 2.12 -5.42
C PHE A 131 4.10 1.92 -6.27
N TYR A 132 4.31 0.71 -6.81
CA TYR A 132 5.40 0.45 -7.75
C TYR A 132 5.31 1.35 -8.98
N TYR A 133 4.14 1.42 -9.65
CA TYR A 133 3.99 2.28 -10.84
C TYR A 133 4.09 3.78 -10.51
N LEU A 134 3.60 4.21 -9.34
CA LEU A 134 3.82 5.58 -8.88
C LEU A 134 5.32 5.89 -8.72
N ALA A 135 6.12 4.92 -8.25
CA ALA A 135 7.57 5.08 -8.18
C ALA A 135 8.19 5.26 -9.57
N LEU A 136 7.73 4.51 -10.57
CA LEU A 136 8.23 4.66 -11.94
C LEU A 136 7.90 6.04 -12.53
N ILE A 137 6.68 6.53 -12.30
CA ILE A 137 6.26 7.87 -12.72
C ILE A 137 7.10 8.94 -12.02
N ALA A 138 7.24 8.84 -10.69
CA ALA A 138 8.09 9.75 -9.91
C ALA A 138 9.55 9.73 -10.39
N TYR A 139 10.08 8.56 -10.75
CA TYR A 139 11.44 8.41 -11.24
C TYR A 139 11.63 9.09 -12.60
N LYS A 140 10.67 8.93 -13.53
CA LYS A 140 10.66 9.67 -14.82
C LYS A 140 10.65 11.19 -14.60
N ASN A 141 9.97 11.65 -13.56
CA ASN A 141 9.92 13.05 -13.14
C ASN A 141 11.10 13.48 -12.24
N GLN A 142 12.07 12.60 -12.01
CA GLN A 142 13.24 12.85 -11.14
C GLN A 142 12.89 13.22 -9.70
N GLU A 143 11.71 12.80 -9.23
CA GLU A 143 11.21 13.01 -7.87
C GLU A 143 11.73 11.91 -6.92
N TYR A 144 13.06 11.80 -6.77
CA TYR A 144 13.69 10.65 -6.10
C TYR A 144 13.22 10.39 -4.65
N ALA A 145 12.86 11.44 -3.91
CA ALA A 145 12.27 11.27 -2.57
C ALA A 145 10.91 10.54 -2.64
N LEU A 146 10.10 10.79 -3.67
CA LEU A 146 8.85 10.05 -3.90
C LEU A 146 9.12 8.63 -4.36
N VAL A 147 10.12 8.42 -5.22
CA VAL A 147 10.55 7.08 -5.65
C VAL A 147 10.85 6.19 -4.44
N GLU A 148 11.70 6.68 -3.53
CA GLU A 148 12.04 5.98 -2.29
C GLU A 148 10.77 5.62 -1.51
N ARG A 149 9.88 6.60 -1.28
CA ARG A 149 8.67 6.43 -0.47
C ARG A 149 7.67 5.45 -1.09
N PHE A 150 7.50 5.52 -2.40
CA PHE A 150 6.59 4.64 -3.12
C PHE A 150 7.12 3.20 -3.16
N LEU A 151 8.40 2.99 -3.46
CA LEU A 151 9.01 1.66 -3.41
C LEU A 151 9.00 1.09 -1.98
N GLN A 152 9.35 1.89 -0.97
CA GLN A 152 9.24 1.51 0.45
C GLN A 152 7.83 1.08 0.85
N THR A 153 6.80 1.71 0.30
CA THR A 153 5.42 1.32 0.61
C THR A 153 4.99 0.08 -0.16
N SER A 154 5.45 -0.09 -1.41
CA SER A 154 5.23 -1.30 -2.19
C SER A 154 5.78 -2.54 -1.47
N VAL A 155 7.03 -2.48 -1.01
CA VAL A 155 7.67 -3.59 -0.28
C VAL A 155 7.01 -3.87 1.08
N LEU A 156 6.38 -2.89 1.73
CA LEU A 156 5.64 -3.14 2.97
C LEU A 156 4.31 -3.85 2.72
N LEU A 157 3.63 -3.49 1.63
CA LEU A 157 2.35 -4.08 1.25
C LEU A 157 2.49 -5.51 0.71
N ALA A 158 3.61 -5.80 0.07
CA ALA A 158 3.89 -7.09 -0.58
C ALA A 158 5.30 -7.56 -0.17
N SER A 159 5.48 -7.89 1.11
CA SER A 159 6.81 -8.12 1.69
C SER A 159 7.58 -9.30 1.09
N ASN A 160 6.89 -10.29 0.56
CA ASN A 160 7.50 -11.46 -0.10
C ASN A 160 7.71 -11.28 -1.63
N TYR A 161 7.56 -10.07 -2.17
CA TYR A 161 7.69 -9.83 -3.61
C TYR A 161 9.06 -9.32 -4.00
N ALA A 162 9.91 -10.24 -4.46
CA ALA A 162 11.27 -9.97 -4.91
C ALA A 162 11.39 -8.76 -5.84
N THR A 163 10.47 -8.57 -6.80
CA THR A 163 10.50 -7.45 -7.76
C THR A 163 10.59 -6.08 -7.08
N SER A 164 9.75 -5.81 -6.08
CA SER A 164 9.78 -4.50 -5.40
C SER A 164 11.05 -4.29 -4.58
N HIS A 165 11.63 -5.36 -4.05
CA HIS A 165 12.90 -5.30 -3.30
C HIS A 165 14.10 -5.05 -4.18
N VAL A 166 14.18 -5.76 -5.32
CA VAL A 166 15.21 -5.53 -6.34
C VAL A 166 15.13 -4.10 -6.86
N GLU A 167 13.92 -3.61 -7.13
CA GLU A 167 13.72 -2.23 -7.61
C GLU A 167 14.18 -1.20 -6.58
N LEU A 168 13.81 -1.39 -5.30
CA LEU A 168 14.25 -0.52 -4.21
C LEU A 168 15.77 -0.56 -4.02
N ALA A 169 16.38 -1.73 -4.12
CA ALA A 169 17.82 -1.89 -4.01
C ALA A 169 18.58 -1.21 -5.17
N ASN A 170 18.09 -1.38 -6.40
CA ASN A 170 18.65 -0.70 -7.58
C ASN A 170 18.52 0.82 -7.46
N PHE A 171 17.37 1.31 -6.99
CA PHE A 171 17.19 2.71 -6.72
C PHE A 171 18.25 3.23 -5.74
N TYR A 172 18.43 2.57 -4.58
CA TYR A 172 19.47 2.95 -3.62
C TYR A 172 20.89 2.88 -4.20
N GLN A 173 21.20 1.83 -4.95
CA GLN A 173 22.50 1.67 -5.61
C GLN A 173 22.79 2.87 -6.54
N ARG A 174 21.82 3.27 -7.36
CA ARG A 174 21.95 4.42 -8.27
C ARG A 174 22.04 5.76 -7.55
N MET A 175 21.43 5.88 -6.36
CA MET A 175 21.56 7.06 -5.51
C MET A 175 22.88 7.07 -4.71
N GLY A 176 23.70 6.03 -4.81
CA GLY A 176 24.94 5.88 -4.04
C GLY A 176 24.73 5.43 -2.59
N GLU A 177 23.51 5.03 -2.22
CA GLU A 177 23.17 4.55 -0.88
C GLU A 177 23.44 3.04 -0.75
N ILE A 178 24.72 2.68 -0.85
CA ILE A 178 25.19 1.29 -0.98
C ILE A 178 24.71 0.39 0.18
N ASP A 179 24.73 0.87 1.41
CA ASP A 179 24.31 0.09 2.57
C ASP A 179 22.82 -0.23 2.55
N LYS A 180 21.98 0.73 2.12
CA LYS A 180 20.53 0.50 1.96
C LYS A 180 20.24 -0.46 0.82
N SER A 181 20.99 -0.37 -0.27
CA SER A 181 20.92 -1.30 -1.40
C SER A 181 21.19 -2.75 -0.95
N LYS A 182 22.30 -2.96 -0.24
CA LYS A 182 22.64 -4.30 0.32
C LYS A 182 21.56 -4.82 1.24
N SER A 183 21.09 -4.01 2.20
CA SER A 183 20.01 -4.44 3.11
C SER A 183 18.73 -4.85 2.38
N ALA A 184 18.36 -4.14 1.32
CA ALA A 184 17.17 -4.47 0.53
C ALA A 184 17.32 -5.81 -0.23
N TYR A 185 18.51 -6.09 -0.78
CA TYR A 185 18.81 -7.39 -1.38
C TYR A 185 18.86 -8.53 -0.37
N GLU A 186 19.57 -8.32 0.74
CA GLU A 186 19.74 -9.31 1.80
C GLU A 186 18.39 -9.72 2.38
N PHE A 187 17.48 -8.77 2.57
CA PHE A 187 16.12 -9.09 3.00
C PHE A 187 15.40 -10.00 1.98
N CYS A 188 15.55 -9.73 0.69
CA CYS A 188 14.96 -10.58 -0.34
C CYS A 188 15.57 -12.00 -0.38
N PHE A 189 16.80 -12.19 0.13
CA PHE A 189 17.39 -13.53 0.21
C PHE A 189 16.69 -14.42 1.23
N GLU A 190 15.90 -13.86 2.14
CA GLU A 190 15.14 -14.62 3.14
C GLU A 190 13.78 -15.11 2.59
N PHE A 191 13.43 -14.80 1.34
CA PHE A 191 12.18 -15.28 0.74
C PHE A 191 12.28 -16.77 0.40
N GLU A 192 11.19 -17.50 0.63
CA GLU A 192 11.09 -18.89 0.19
C GLU A 192 11.12 -19.00 -1.34
N TYR A 193 10.45 -18.06 -2.02
CA TYR A 193 10.49 -17.90 -3.47
C TYR A 193 10.14 -16.46 -3.88
N PRO A 194 10.81 -15.82 -4.87
CA PRO A 194 12.03 -16.27 -5.56
C PRO A 194 13.32 -15.65 -4.98
N LYS A 195 14.05 -16.42 -4.16
CA LYS A 195 15.35 -16.04 -3.58
C LYS A 195 16.45 -15.82 -4.63
N ASP A 196 16.53 -16.70 -5.61
CA ASP A 196 17.61 -16.68 -6.62
C ASP A 196 17.48 -15.49 -7.58
N TYR A 197 16.26 -15.02 -7.80
CA TYR A 197 16.00 -13.78 -8.53
C TYR A 197 16.71 -12.58 -7.89
N CYS A 198 16.63 -12.45 -6.56
CA CYS A 198 17.31 -11.38 -5.86
C CYS A 198 18.82 -11.55 -5.85
N LYS A 199 19.33 -12.78 -5.70
CA LYS A 199 20.78 -13.03 -5.78
C LYS A 199 21.36 -12.66 -7.13
N TYR A 200 20.64 -12.98 -8.21
CA TYR A 200 21.06 -12.63 -9.57
C TYR A 200 21.30 -11.11 -9.70
N TYR A 201 20.34 -10.29 -9.27
CA TYR A 201 20.47 -8.83 -9.35
C TYR A 201 21.46 -8.24 -8.35
N PHE A 202 21.61 -8.86 -7.16
CA PHE A 202 22.68 -8.50 -6.24
C PHE A 202 24.06 -8.71 -6.91
N ASN A 203 24.30 -9.88 -7.51
CA ASN A 203 25.56 -10.17 -8.19
C ASN A 203 25.77 -9.23 -9.39
N LEU A 204 24.72 -8.96 -10.17
CA LEU A 204 24.78 -7.98 -11.26
C LEU A 204 25.25 -6.60 -10.76
N ASN A 205 24.65 -6.10 -9.69
CA ASN A 205 24.98 -4.79 -9.12
C ASN A 205 26.39 -4.74 -8.50
N PHE A 206 26.78 -5.74 -7.73
CA PHE A 206 27.97 -5.67 -6.87
C PHE A 206 29.20 -6.39 -7.42
N GLU A 207 29.02 -7.44 -8.23
CA GLU A 207 30.14 -8.18 -8.84
C GLU A 207 30.50 -7.61 -10.21
N THR A 208 29.48 -7.23 -11.00
CA THR A 208 29.71 -6.70 -12.37
C THR A 208 29.62 -5.18 -12.46
N ASN A 209 29.32 -4.50 -11.34
CA ASN A 209 29.11 -3.06 -11.26
C ASN A 209 28.10 -2.52 -12.30
N THR A 210 27.10 -3.35 -12.63
CA THR A 210 26.05 -3.03 -13.61
C THR A 210 24.75 -2.88 -12.85
N THR A 211 24.22 -1.66 -12.77
CA THR A 211 22.94 -1.40 -12.09
C THR A 211 21.86 -1.08 -13.11
N PRO A 212 20.84 -1.94 -13.25
CA PRO A 212 19.69 -1.65 -14.10
C PRO A 212 18.99 -0.33 -13.70
N GLU A 213 18.41 0.34 -14.68
CA GLU A 213 17.59 1.52 -14.41
C GLU A 213 16.31 1.18 -13.67
N VAL A 214 15.79 2.13 -12.89
CA VAL A 214 14.49 1.95 -12.23
C VAL A 214 13.40 1.77 -13.31
N GLY A 215 12.56 0.74 -13.14
CA GLY A 215 11.50 0.35 -14.07
C GLY A 215 11.89 -0.75 -15.06
N PHE A 216 13.13 -1.25 -15.00
CA PHE A 216 13.54 -2.36 -15.86
C PHE A 216 12.72 -3.65 -15.64
N LEU A 217 12.07 -3.79 -14.47
CA LEU A 217 11.19 -4.91 -14.12
C LEU A 217 9.71 -4.62 -14.35
N GLU A 218 9.35 -3.53 -15.03
CA GLU A 218 7.96 -3.12 -15.19
C GLU A 218 7.08 -4.24 -15.78
N ASN A 219 7.63 -5.04 -16.69
CA ASN A 219 6.94 -6.17 -17.30
C ASN A 219 6.84 -7.39 -16.36
N ASP A 220 7.80 -7.57 -15.46
CA ASP A 220 7.85 -8.69 -14.52
C ASP A 220 6.85 -8.52 -13.37
N VAL A 221 6.47 -7.27 -13.07
CA VAL A 221 5.39 -6.94 -12.13
C VAL A 221 4.09 -7.63 -12.53
N ALA A 222 3.74 -7.69 -13.82
CA ALA A 222 2.51 -8.36 -14.23
C ALA A 222 2.60 -9.87 -13.95
N ILE A 223 3.72 -10.50 -14.27
CA ILE A 223 3.90 -11.95 -14.15
C ILE A 223 3.89 -12.39 -12.68
N HIS A 224 4.63 -11.70 -11.81
CA HIS A 224 4.74 -12.09 -10.41
C HIS A 224 3.50 -11.72 -9.58
N TYR A 225 2.76 -10.65 -9.94
CA TYR A 225 1.53 -10.27 -9.25
C TYR A 225 0.33 -11.13 -9.70
N ILE A 226 0.28 -11.59 -10.95
CA ILE A 226 -0.75 -12.54 -11.43
C ILE A 226 -0.62 -13.91 -10.74
N GLN A 227 0.60 -14.39 -10.50
CA GLN A 227 0.81 -15.69 -9.84
C GLN A 227 0.33 -15.73 -8.40
N ALA A 228 0.29 -14.58 -7.72
CA ALA A 228 -0.28 -14.51 -6.38
C ALA A 228 -1.78 -14.25 -6.38
N GLU A 229 -2.32 -13.64 -7.44
CA GLU A 229 -3.75 -13.41 -7.66
C GLU A 229 -4.56 -14.69 -7.98
N ASN A 230 -3.89 -15.84 -8.14
CA ASN A 230 -4.45 -17.17 -8.35
C ASN A 230 -4.15 -18.12 -7.19
#